data_AF-A0A2R4M1B6-F1
#
_entry.id   AF-A0A2R4M1B6-F1
#
_cell.length_a   1.000
_cell.length_b   1.000
_cell.length_c   1.000
_cell.angle_alpha   90.00
_cell.angle_beta   90.00
_cell.angle_gamma   90.00
#
_symmetry.space_group_name_H-M   'P 1'
#
loop_
_entity.id
_entity.type
_entity.pdbx_description
1 polymer ?
#
loop_
_entity_poly.entity_id
_entity_poly.type
_entity_poly.pdbx_seq_one_letter_code
_entity_poly.pdbx_strand_id
1 'polypeptide(L)' 'MNFKDRAKMLRARAADAKAAPLFERAKMAGDLVDDVTGFLVDLSARVDELAKGGDHGNAS' A
#
# COMPACT_ATOMS: atom_id res chain seq x y z
N MET A 1 9.41 1.85 7.99
CA MET A 1 7.99 2.06 8.34
C MET A 1 7.26 0.74 8.16
N ASN A 2 6.35 0.35 9.06
CA ASN A 2 5.57 -0.90 8.91
C ASN A 2 4.38 -0.70 7.95
N PHE A 3 3.73 -1.80 7.51
CA PHE A 3 2.58 -1.76 6.59
C PHE A 3 1.41 -0.91 7.11
N LYS A 4 1.12 -0.97 8.41
CA LYS A 4 0.02 -0.23 9.02
C LYS A 4 0.23 1.27 8.94
N ASP A 5 1.45 1.74 9.22
CA ASP A 5 1.78 3.16 9.17
C ASP A 5 1.86 3.66 7.72
N ARG A 6 2.35 2.83 6.80
CA ARG A 6 2.34 3.15 5.36
C ARG A 6 0.92 3.24 4.81
N ALA A 7 0.01 2.35 5.21
CA ALA A 7 -1.40 2.43 4.84
C ALA A 7 -2.09 3.71 5.38
N LYS A 8 -1.77 4.13 6.61
CA LYS A 8 -2.26 5.41 7.15
C LYS A 8 -1.75 6.60 6.35
N MET A 9 -0.48 6.60 5.95
CA MET A 9 0.10 7.64 5.11
C MET A 9 -0.58 7.72 3.74
N LEU A 10 -0.80 6.59 3.06
CA LEU A 10 -1.53 6.55 1.78
C LEU A 10 -2.94 7.12 1.92
N ARG A 11 -3.63 6.80 3.03
CA ARG A 11 -4.96 7.36 3.33
C ARG A 11 -4.91 8.89 3.53
N ALA A 12 -3.91 9.40 4.21
CA ALA A 12 -3.74 10.85 4.39
C ALA A 12 -3.48 11.53 3.04
N ARG A 13 -2.57 10.99 2.22
CA ARG A 13 -2.28 11.49 0.87
C ARG A 13 -3.48 11.45 -0.07
N ALA A 14 -4.34 10.45 0.07
CA ALA A 14 -5.61 10.39 -0.64
C ALA A 14 -6.57 11.52 -0.25
N ALA A 15 -6.62 11.86 1.05
CA ALA A 15 -7.40 13.00 1.52
C ALA A 15 -6.82 14.33 1.00
N ASP A 16 -5.49 14.47 1.00
CA ASP A 16 -4.80 15.65 0.47
C ASP A 16 -5.06 15.83 -1.02
N ALA A 17 -4.90 14.76 -1.82
CA ALA A 17 -5.20 14.78 -3.25
C ALA A 17 -6.66 15.16 -3.54
N LYS A 18 -7.60 14.68 -2.71
CA LYS A 18 -9.02 15.04 -2.82
C LYS A 18 -9.28 16.51 -2.50
N ALA A 19 -8.57 17.07 -1.52
CA ALA A 19 -8.69 18.47 -1.11
C ALA A 19 -7.91 19.44 -2.03
N ALA A 20 -6.98 18.93 -2.83
CA ALA A 20 -6.12 19.74 -3.69
C ALA A 20 -6.90 20.53 -4.77
N PRO A 21 -6.36 21.68 -5.22
CA PRO A 21 -6.87 22.41 -6.36
C PRO A 21 -6.95 21.55 -7.63
N LEU A 22 -7.88 21.89 -8.52
CA LEU A 22 -8.20 21.11 -9.74
C LEU A 22 -6.97 20.84 -10.63
N PHE A 23 -6.06 21.81 -10.76
CA PHE A 23 -4.87 21.69 -11.61
C PHE A 23 -3.79 20.77 -11.04
N GLU A 24 -3.75 20.57 -9.72
CA GLU A 24 -2.78 19.67 -9.05
C GLU A 24 -3.38 18.29 -8.79
N ARG A 25 -4.70 18.21 -8.66
CA ARG A 25 -5.44 16.99 -8.29
C ARG A 25 -5.13 15.82 -9.21
N ALA A 26 -5.05 16.04 -10.53
CA ALA A 26 -4.78 14.96 -11.48
C ALA A 26 -3.39 14.35 -11.28
N LYS A 27 -2.37 15.20 -11.08
CA LYS A 27 -1.00 14.76 -10.80
C LYS A 27 -0.93 14.01 -9.46
N MET A 28 -1.48 14.60 -8.40
CA MET A 28 -1.49 13.98 -7.08
C MET A 28 -2.24 12.63 -7.06
N ALA A 29 -3.33 12.53 -7.83
CA ALA A 29 -4.06 11.27 -7.98
C ALA A 29 -3.23 10.22 -8.73
N GLY A 30 -2.49 10.62 -9.77
CA GLY A 30 -1.54 9.75 -10.47
C GLY A 30 -0.46 9.22 -9.54
N ASP A 31 0.25 10.11 -8.84
CA ASP A 31 1.30 9.75 -7.89
C ASP A 31 0.76 8.81 -6.80
N LEU A 32 -0.45 9.08 -6.28
CA LEU A 32 -1.10 8.22 -5.29
C LEU A 32 -1.42 6.82 -5.82
N VAL A 33 -1.84 6.68 -7.09
CA VAL A 33 -2.10 5.38 -7.71
C VAL A 33 -0.83 4.55 -7.79
N ASP A 34 0.29 5.16 -8.16
CA ASP A 34 1.59 4.48 -8.22
C ASP A 34 2.01 4.00 -6.83
N ASP A 35 1.86 4.84 -5.81
CA ASP A 35 2.20 4.50 -4.42
C ASP A 35 1.32 3.39 -3.83
N VAL A 36 0.01 3.40 -4.11
CA VAL A 36 -0.92 2.34 -3.71
C VAL A 36 -0.55 1.03 -4.41
N THR A 37 -0.23 1.08 -5.70
CA THR A 37 0.16 -0.11 -6.46
C THR A 37 1.43 -0.72 -5.89
N GLY A 38 2.46 0.09 -5.62
CA GLY A 38 3.69 -0.37 -4.97
C GLY A 38 3.43 -1.00 -3.59
N PHE A 39 2.57 -0.39 -2.78
CA PHE A 39 2.18 -0.95 -1.49
C PHE A 39 1.49 -2.31 -1.61
N LEU A 40 0.61 -2.50 -2.59
CA LEU A 40 -0.07 -3.78 -2.82
C LEU A 40 0.88 -4.88 -3.25
N VAL A 41 1.87 -4.56 -4.09
CA VAL A 41 2.95 -5.50 -4.49
C VAL A 41 3.77 -5.94 -3.28
N ASP A 42 4.17 -4.99 -2.43
CA ASP A 42 4.91 -5.31 -1.21
C ASP A 42 4.07 -6.18 -0.26
N LEU A 43 2.76 -5.88 -0.15
CA LEU A 43 1.83 -6.63 0.69
C LEU A 43 1.63 -8.05 0.17
N SER A 44 1.47 -8.23 -1.14
CA SER A 44 1.30 -9.57 -1.73
C SER A 44 2.54 -10.42 -1.52
N ALA A 45 3.75 -9.86 -1.71
CA ALA A 45 4.99 -10.57 -1.42
C ALA A 45 5.05 -11.06 0.04
N ARG A 46 4.63 -10.20 0.98
CA ARG A 46 4.61 -10.58 2.40
C ARG A 46 3.57 -11.65 2.72
N VAL A 47 2.40 -11.60 2.07
CA VAL A 47 1.37 -12.64 2.21
C VAL A 47 1.87 -13.97 1.64
N ASP A 48 2.54 -13.95 0.47
CA ASP A 48 3.13 -15.14 -0.14
C ASP A 48 4.21 -15.78 0.76
N GLU A 49 5.05 -14.98 1.40
CA GLU A 49 6.03 -15.46 2.38
C GLU A 49 5.37 -16.14 3.58
N LEU A 50 4.30 -15.55 4.11
CA LEU A 50 3.54 -16.13 5.23
C LEU A 50 2.83 -17.43 4.83
N ALA A 51 2.25 -17.47 3.63
CA ALA A 51 1.61 -18.67 3.10
C ALA A 51 2.62 -19.83 2.94
N LYS A 52 3.84 -19.54 2.47
CA LYS A 52 4.93 -20.54 2.38
C LYS A 52 5.46 -20.96 3.75
N GLY A 53 5.53 -20.05 4.72
CA GLY A 53 5.99 -20.34 6.08
C GLY A 53 4.98 -21.12 6.94
N GLY A 54 3.69 -21.00 6.66
CA GLY A 54 2.62 -21.73 7.36
C GLY A 54 2.57 -23.23 7.06
N ASP A 55 3.11 -23.66 5.92
CA ASP A 55 3.10 -25.07 5.48
C ASP A 55 4.19 -25.93 6.15
N HIS A 56 5.20 -25.29 6.76
CA HIS A 56 6.28 -25.98 7.48
C HIS A 56 5.99 -26.20 8.98
N GLY A 57 4.80 -25.85 9.46
CA GLY A 57 4.42 -25.94 10.87
C GLY A 57 3.54 -27.15 11.26
N ASN A 58 3.16 -28.01 10.31
CA ASN A 58 2.30 -29.18 10.58
C ASN A 58 2.88 -30.46 9.97
N ALA A 59 4.17 -30.70 10.20
CA ALA A 59 4.81 -31.98 9.94
C ALA A 59 5.83 -32.25 11.04
N SER A 60 5.35 -32.52 12.26
CA SER A 60 5.98 -33.36 13.32
C SER A 60 5.08 -33.43 14.55
#